data_AF-A0A699VTY7-F1
#
_entry.id   AF-A0A699VTY7-F1
#
_cell.length_a   1.000
_cell.length_b   1.000
_cell.length_c   1.000
_cell.angle_alpha   90.00
_cell.angle_beta   90.00
_cell.angle_gamma   90.00
#
_symmetry.space_group_name_H-M   'P 1'
#
loop_
_entity.id
_entity.type
_entity.pdbx_description
1 polymer ?
#
loop_
_entity_poly.entity_id
_entity_poly.type
_entity_poly.pdbx_seq_one_letter_code
_entity_poly.pdbx_strand_id
1 'polypeptide(L)' 'SAKVNSSVGWKEILKLRDKIRKHVLWKIRDGTSVNAWYDNWHIACPLCETVTTREVYEAGMNINTTVADLTVIENGK' A
#
# COMPACT_ATOMS: atom_id res chain seq x y z
N SER A 1 -40.81 -1.11 1.91
CA SER A 1 -39.50 -0.46 1.66
C SER A 1 -38.41 -1.50 1.82
N ALA A 2 -37.89 -2.06 0.73
CA ALA A 2 -36.86 -3.09 0.79
C ALA A 2 -35.52 -2.43 1.17
N LYS A 3 -34.99 -2.81 2.32
CA LYS A 3 -33.69 -2.33 2.83
C LYS A 3 -32.62 -2.93 1.92
N VAL A 4 -32.21 -2.18 0.88
CA VAL A 4 -31.09 -2.57 0.01
C VAL A 4 -29.90 -2.80 0.94
N ASN A 5 -29.48 -4.06 1.00
CA ASN A 5 -28.39 -4.50 1.87
C ASN A 5 -27.11 -3.81 1.39
N SER A 6 -26.75 -2.72 2.05
CA SER A 6 -25.58 -1.89 1.77
C SER A 6 -24.29 -2.71 1.68
N SER A 7 -24.22 -3.89 2.32
CA SER A 7 -23.07 -4.79 2.23
C SER A 7 -22.86 -5.42 0.85
N VAL A 8 -23.90 -5.57 0.01
CA VAL A 8 -23.74 -6.16 -1.34
C VAL A 8 -23.00 -5.20 -2.25
N GLY A 9 -23.36 -3.90 -2.22
CA GLY A 9 -22.62 -2.87 -2.95
C GLY A 9 -21.16 -2.78 -2.54
N TRP A 10 -20.86 -2.83 -1.23
CA TRP A 10 -19.49 -2.85 -0.72
C TRP A 10 -18.70 -4.09 -1.17
N LYS A 11 -19.32 -5.27 -1.19
CA LYS A 11 -18.67 -6.49 -1.68
C LYS A 11 -18.31 -6.39 -3.17
N GLU A 12 -19.18 -5.83 -4.00
CA GLU A 12 -18.88 -5.62 -5.42
C GLU A 12 -17.75 -4.59 -5.62
N ILE A 13 -17.72 -3.52 -4.82
CA ILE A 13 -16.60 -2.55 -4.83
C ILE A 13 -15.28 -3.24 -4.43
N LEU A 14 -15.29 -4.07 -3.38
CA LEU A 14 -14.11 -4.79 -2.93
C LEU A 14 -13.59 -5.82 -3.94
N LYS A 15 -14.48 -6.46 -4.72
CA LYS A 15 -14.07 -7.34 -5.82
C LYS A 15 -13.27 -6.61 -6.91
N LEU A 16 -13.51 -5.30 -7.07
CA LEU A 16 -12.78 -4.47 -8.03
C LEU A 16 -11.46 -3.93 -7.47
N ARG A 17 -11.22 -4.04 -6.16
CA ARG A 17 -10.06 -3.46 -5.46
C ARG A 17 -8.75 -3.71 -6.19
N ASP A 18 -8.48 -4.96 -6.58
CA ASP A 18 -7.19 -5.31 -7.17
C ASP A 18 -7.03 -4.73 -8.59
N LYS A 19 -8.14 -4.54 -9.31
CA LYS A 19 -8.16 -3.89 -10.64
C LYS A 19 -7.97 -2.39 -10.55
N ILE A 20 -8.55 -1.74 -9.52
CA ILE A 20 -8.45 -0.30 -9.32
C ILE A 20 -7.16 0.11 -8.60
N ARG A 21 -6.53 -0.79 -7.82
CA ARG A 21 -5.32 -0.51 -7.01
C ARG A 21 -4.22 0.16 -7.83
N LYS A 22 -3.99 -0.31 -9.07
CA LYS A 22 -3.00 0.28 -10.00
C LYS A 22 -3.31 1.70 -10.47
N HIS A 23 -4.57 2.13 -10.34
CA HIS A 23 -5.05 3.47 -10.72
C HIS A 23 -5.21 4.41 -9.52
N VAL A 24 -5.17 3.87 -8.29
CA VAL A 24 -5.19 4.66 -7.06
C VAL A 24 -3.77 5.08 -6.74
N LEU A 25 -3.37 6.23 -7.28
CA LEU A 25 -2.12 6.88 -6.93
C LEU A 25 -2.35 7.74 -5.69
N TRP A 26 -1.53 7.52 -4.67
CA TRP A 26 -1.54 8.37 -3.48
C TRP A 26 -0.76 9.64 -3.76
N LYS A 27 -1.34 10.81 -3.43
CA LYS A 27 -0.53 12.02 -3.29
C LYS A 27 0.31 11.84 -2.02
N ILE A 28 1.54 11.37 -2.19
CA ILE A 28 2.50 11.27 -1.09
C ILE A 28 2.70 12.68 -0.56
N ARG A 29 2.31 12.91 0.71
CA ARG A 29 2.59 14.16 1.41
C ARG A 29 4.00 14.07 2.00
N ASP A 30 4.08 13.92 3.31
CA ASP A 30 5.29 13.66 4.07
C ASP A 30 5.65 12.16 4.10
N GLY A 31 4.81 11.28 3.55
CA GLY A 31 5.07 9.84 3.44
C GLY A 31 4.95 9.06 4.76
N THR A 32 4.57 9.71 5.86
CA THR A 32 4.52 9.12 7.22
C THR A 32 3.30 8.22 7.47
N SER A 33 2.31 8.26 6.58
CA SER A 33 1.07 7.49 6.67
C SER A 33 0.92 6.47 5.54
N VAL A 34 1.91 6.38 4.65
CA VAL A 34 1.89 5.53 3.47
C VAL A 34 2.80 4.34 3.73
N ASN A 35 2.25 3.12 3.69
CA ASN A 35 3.04 1.90 3.90
C ASN A 35 3.97 1.67 2.72
N ALA A 36 5.26 1.47 3.00
CA ALA A 36 6.29 1.30 1.99
C ALA A 36 6.07 0.06 1.11
N TRP A 37 5.52 -1.02 1.66
CA TRP A 37 5.48 -2.32 1.01
C TRP A 37 4.18 -2.56 0.25
N TYR A 38 3.06 -2.20 0.88
CA TYR A 38 1.74 -2.56 0.39
C TYR A 38 1.04 -1.43 -0.36
N ASP A 39 1.31 -0.16 -0.06
CA ASP A 39 0.59 0.94 -0.70
C ASP A 39 1.15 1.27 -2.09
N ASN A 40 0.27 1.71 -2.98
CA ASN A 40 0.63 2.06 -4.34
C ASN A 40 1.10 3.52 -4.43
N TRP A 41 2.30 3.78 -3.91
CA TRP A 41 2.89 5.11 -3.81
C TRP A 41 3.89 5.41 -4.94
N HIS A 42 4.45 4.37 -5.58
CA HIS A 42 5.34 4.50 -6.73
C HIS A 42 4.69 3.92 -7.99
N ILE A 43 5.11 4.36 -9.18
CA ILE A 43 4.59 3.79 -10.44
C ILE A 43 4.92 2.30 -10.62
N ALA A 44 5.93 1.81 -9.90
CA ALA A 44 6.37 0.41 -9.87
C ALA A 44 5.84 -0.39 -8.67
N CYS A 45 4.92 0.18 -7.86
CA CYS A 45 4.36 -0.43 -6.65
C CYS A 45 3.07 -1.26 -6.93
N PRO A 46 2.61 -2.07 -5.95
CA PRO A 46 3.18 -2.23 -4.60
C PRO A 46 4.43 -3.11 -4.55
N LEU A 47 5.43 -2.70 -3.77
CA LEU A 47 6.72 -3.41 -3.64
C LEU A 47 6.55 -4.83 -3.13
N CYS A 48 5.47 -5.15 -2.43
CA CYS A 48 5.16 -6.51 -1.98
C CYS A 48 5.02 -7.53 -3.11
N GLU A 49 4.82 -7.09 -4.36
CA GLU A 49 4.85 -7.96 -5.54
C GLU A 49 6.27 -8.44 -5.90
N THR A 50 7.29 -7.72 -5.42
CA THR A 50 8.71 -7.99 -5.69
C THR A 50 9.53 -8.31 -4.45
N VAL A 51 9.12 -7.79 -3.29
CA VAL A 51 9.78 -7.94 -2.00
C VAL A 51 8.82 -8.61 -1.04
N THR A 52 9.12 -9.84 -0.67
CA THR A 52 8.31 -10.64 0.24
C THR A 52 8.48 -10.17 1.68
N THR A 53 7.48 -10.43 2.53
CA THR A 53 7.57 -10.17 3.98
C THR A 53 8.81 -10.83 4.60
N ARG A 54 9.23 -11.99 4.10
CA ARG A 54 10.45 -12.67 4.55
C ARG A 54 11.70 -11.82 4.29
N GLU A 55 11.85 -11.30 3.08
CA GLU A 55 12.99 -10.45 2.71
C GLU A 55 13.01 -9.15 3.52
N VAL A 56 11.83 -8.57 3.81
CA VAL A 56 11.72 -7.41 4.72
C VAL A 56 12.27 -7.75 6.11
N TYR A 57 11.89 -8.90 6.68
CA TYR A 57 12.39 -9.33 7.98
C TYR A 57 13.89 -9.69 7.96
N GLU A 58 14.37 -10.36 6.91
CA GLU A 58 15.80 -10.69 6.74
C GLU A 58 16.67 -9.44 6.63
N ALA A 59 16.14 -8.35 6.05
CA ALA A 59 16.79 -7.04 6.00
C ALA A 59 16.69 -6.25 7.33
N GLY A 60 16.07 -6.81 8.37
CA GLY A 60 15.87 -6.13 9.66
C GLY A 60 14.86 -4.98 9.61
N MET A 61 14.03 -4.92 8.56
CA MET A 61 13.00 -3.90 8.39
C MET A 61 11.67 -4.35 8.98
N ASN A 62 10.76 -3.39 9.18
CA ASN A 62 9.42 -3.64 9.69
C ASN A 62 8.41 -3.62 8.54
N ILE A 63 7.43 -4.52 8.57
CA ILE A 63 6.35 -4.51 7.58
C ILE A 63 5.43 -3.28 7.69
N ASN A 64 5.50 -2.56 8.81
CA ASN A 64 4.81 -1.29 9.04
C ASN A 64 5.66 -0.08 8.65
N THR A 65 6.88 -0.27 8.11
CA THR A 65 7.74 0.81 7.62
C THR A 65 6.99 1.68 6.61
N THR A 66 7.10 2.99 6.79
CA THR A 66 6.45 3.99 5.94
C THR A 66 7.37 4.45 4.82
N VAL A 67 6.83 5.11 3.80
CA VAL A 67 7.64 5.69 2.72
C VAL A 67 8.64 6.71 3.27
N ALA A 68 8.24 7.51 4.26
CA ALA A 68 9.14 8.45 4.92
C ALA A 68 10.37 7.75 5.53
N ASP A 69 10.14 6.65 6.25
CA ASP A 69 11.21 5.87 6.89
C ASP A 69 12.23 5.34 5.88
N LEU A 70 11.80 4.92 4.69
CA LEU A 70 12.71 4.49 3.61
C LEU A 70 13.54 5.65 3.05
N THR A 71 12.93 6.83 2.83
CA THR A 71 13.64 7.98 2.25
C THR A 71 14.69 8.58 3.17
N VAL A 72 14.56 8.41 4.50
CA VAL A 72 15.59 8.84 5.47
C VAL A 72 16.85 7.99 5.35
N ILE A 73 16.73 6.71 4.95
CA ILE A 73 17.87 5.81 4.75
C ILE A 73 18.71 6.24 3.54
N GLU A 74 18.10 6.76 2.47
CA GLU A 74 18.82 7.24 1.28
C GLU A 74 19.53 8.58 1.51
N ASN A 75 18.96 9.47 2.32
CA ASN A 75 19.55 10.80 2.60
C ASN A 75 20.68 10.77 3.65
N GLY A 76 21.09 9.59 4.11
CA GLY A 76 22.14 9.38 5.11
C GLY A 76 23.54 9.07 4.56
N LYS A 77 23.80 9.36 3.28
CA LYS A 77 25.16 9.34 2.70
C LYS A 77 25.76 10.74 2.59
#